data_AF-A0A1F9NMM4-F1
#
_entry.id   AF-A0A1F9NMM4-F1
#
_cell.length_a   1.000
_cell.length_b   1.000
_cell.length_c   1.000
_cell.angle_alpha   90.00
_cell.angle_beta   90.00
_cell.angle_gamma   90.00
#
_symmetry.space_group_name_H-M   'P 1'
#
loop_
_entity.id
_entity.type
_entity.pdbx_description
1 polymer ?
#
loop_
_entity_poly.entity_id
_entity_poly.type
_entity_poly.pdbx_seq_one_letter_code
_entity_poly.pdbx_strand_id
1 'polypeptide(L)'
;MGKIIRGLLIIGTILLLSTLPAHAYWKHKVAVNERMAEEYIEKLQAGADPEEVERPTMRFISHYQAMQEQDRLINAMDEAEALAKEGKHELIPEIELKFQNLEKDPVVQE
;
A
#
# COMPACT_ATOMS: atom_id res chain seq x y z
N MET A 1 17.18 5.78 -45.55
CA MET A 1 17.50 6.04 -44.12
C MET A 1 16.28 6.45 -43.29
N GLY A 2 15.44 7.41 -43.70
CA GLY A 2 14.31 7.89 -42.87
C GLY A 2 13.24 6.86 -42.45
N LYS A 3 13.02 5.80 -43.25
CA LYS A 3 12.05 4.73 -42.91
C LYS A 3 12.54 3.82 -41.79
N ILE A 4 13.85 3.57 -41.71
CA ILE A 4 14.47 2.73 -40.68
C ILE A 4 14.48 3.46 -39.33
N ILE A 5 14.83 4.76 -39.35
CA ILE A 5 14.81 5.62 -38.15
C ILE A 5 13.39 5.74 -37.59
N ARG A 6 12.37 5.90 -38.44
CA ARG A 6 10.96 5.88 -38.02
C ARG A 6 10.55 4.55 -37.39
N GLY A 7 10.97 3.43 -37.97
CA GLY A 7 10.71 2.10 -37.41
C GLY A 7 11.33 1.91 -36.02
N LEU A 8 12.58 2.35 -35.84
CA LEU A 8 13.27 2.30 -34.55
C LEU A 8 12.61 3.18 -33.49
N LEU A 9 12.13 4.38 -33.86
CA LEU A 9 11.40 5.26 -32.95
C LEU A 9 10.08 4.65 -32.48
N ILE A 10 9.32 4.03 -33.39
CA ILE A 10 8.05 3.36 -33.05
C ILE A 10 8.31 2.18 -32.09
N ILE A 11 9.31 1.35 -32.37
CA ILE A 11 9.68 0.21 -31.52
C ILE A 11 10.14 0.68 -30.14
N GLY A 12 10.97 1.73 -30.07
CA GLY A 12 11.41 2.33 -28.82
C GLY A 12 10.25 2.88 -27.99
N THR A 13 9.27 3.50 -28.65
CA THR A 13 8.07 4.06 -27.98
C THR A 13 7.18 2.94 -27.43
N ILE A 14 6.99 1.84 -28.18
CA ILE A 14 6.21 0.67 -27.73
C ILE A 14 6.89 -0.01 -26.54
N LEU A 15 8.23 -0.18 -26.58
CA LEU A 15 8.99 -0.74 -25.47
C LEU A 15 8.89 0.12 -24.20
N LEU A 16 9.00 1.45 -24.34
CA LEU A 16 8.82 2.40 -23.23
C LEU A 16 7.40 2.37 -22.65
N LEU A 17 6.38 2.24 -23.49
CA LEU A 17 4.99 2.16 -23.05
C LEU A 17 4.66 0.83 -22.37
N SER A 18 5.36 -0.25 -22.71
CA SER A 18 5.08 -1.60 -22.20
C SER A 18 5.49 -1.83 -20.74
N THR A 19 6.38 -1.00 -20.17
CA THR A 19 6.87 -1.13 -18.79
C THR A 19 6.10 -0.29 -17.77
N LEU A 20 5.39 0.76 -18.22
CA LEU A 20 4.59 1.65 -17.36
C LEU A 20 3.45 0.95 -16.58
N PRO A 21 2.70 -0.03 -17.12
CA PRO A 21 1.54 -0.60 -16.44
C PRO A 21 1.89 -1.33 -15.15
N ALA A 22 3.05 -1.98 -15.10
CA ALA A 22 3.47 -2.78 -13.95
C ALA A 22 3.80 -1.90 -12.72
N HIS A 23 4.40 -0.72 -12.93
CA HIS A 23 4.76 0.19 -11.84
C HIS A 23 3.55 0.88 -11.19
N ALA A 24 2.48 1.12 -11.94
CA ALA A 24 1.26 1.72 -11.39
C ALA A 24 0.38 0.72 -10.62
N TYR A 25 0.45 -0.57 -10.99
CA TYR A 25 -0.48 -1.58 -10.49
C TYR A 25 -0.24 -1.96 -9.02
N TRP A 26 1.02 -2.18 -8.62
CA TRP A 26 1.33 -2.52 -7.22
C TRP A 26 1.05 -1.33 -6.30
N LYS A 27 1.33 -0.13 -6.78
CA LYS A 27 1.06 1.12 -6.07
C LYS A 27 -0.42 1.27 -5.74
N HIS A 28 -1.28 1.07 -6.74
CA HIS A 28 -2.72 1.09 -6.52
C HIS A 28 -3.18 0.06 -5.46
N LYS A 29 -2.56 -1.12 -5.39
CA LYS A 29 -2.87 -2.10 -4.35
C LYS A 29 -2.47 -1.62 -2.95
N VAL A 30 -1.31 -0.98 -2.80
CA VAL A 30 -0.88 -0.41 -1.50
C VAL A 30 -1.88 0.65 -1.05
N ALA A 31 -2.27 1.58 -1.92
CA ALA A 31 -3.24 2.62 -1.59
C ALA A 31 -4.60 2.05 -1.12
N VAL A 32 -5.05 0.95 -1.75
CA VAL A 32 -6.27 0.25 -1.34
C VAL A 32 -6.09 -0.40 0.04
N ASN A 33 -4.93 -1.04 0.29
CA ASN A 33 -4.62 -1.66 1.58
C ASN A 33 -4.55 -0.61 2.71
N GLU A 34 -3.91 0.54 2.47
CA GLU A 34 -3.86 1.64 3.45
C GLU A 34 -5.25 2.12 3.83
N ARG A 35 -6.10 2.41 2.83
CA ARG A 35 -7.47 2.84 3.07
C ARG A 35 -8.29 1.81 3.85
N MET A 36 -8.13 0.52 3.55
CA MET A 36 -8.82 -0.53 4.29
C MET A 36 -8.34 -0.61 5.74
N ALA A 37 -7.04 -0.44 5.99
CA ALA A 37 -6.48 -0.41 7.34
C ALA A 37 -7.01 0.80 8.13
N GLU A 38 -6.99 1.97 7.51
CA GLU A 38 -7.49 3.23 8.09
C GLU A 38 -8.97 3.11 8.47
N GLU A 39 -9.83 2.69 7.53
CA GLU A 39 -11.27 2.51 7.79
C GLU A 39 -11.53 1.47 8.90
N TYR A 40 -10.67 0.47 9.06
CA TYR A 40 -10.78 -0.51 10.15
C TYR A 40 -10.35 0.08 11.49
N ILE A 41 -9.21 0.76 11.55
CA ILE A 41 -8.69 1.37 12.78
C ILE A 41 -9.59 2.51 13.26
N GLU A 42 -10.17 3.30 12.35
CA GLU A 42 -11.12 4.36 12.70
C GLU A 42 -12.36 3.78 13.41
N LYS A 43 -12.85 2.60 12.98
CA LYS A 43 -13.94 1.90 13.67
C LYS A 43 -13.52 1.47 15.08
N LEU A 44 -12.31 0.95 15.24
CA LEU A 44 -11.79 0.56 16.55
C LEU A 44 -11.59 1.77 17.47
N GLN A 45 -11.12 2.91 16.94
CA GLN A 45 -11.02 4.19 17.66
C GLN A 45 -12.40 4.71 18.08
N ALA A 46 -13.42 4.51 17.26
CA ALA A 46 -14.81 4.87 17.58
C ALA A 46 -15.46 3.97 18.65
N GLY A 47 -14.74 2.98 19.18
CA GLY A 47 -15.23 2.08 20.22
C GLY A 47 -15.88 0.80 19.70
N ALA A 48 -15.67 0.45 18.43
CA ALA A 48 -16.19 -0.81 17.90
C ALA A 48 -15.45 -2.01 18.51
N ASP A 49 -16.19 -3.09 18.76
CA ASP A 49 -15.61 -4.34 19.27
C ASP A 49 -14.84 -5.05 18.15
N PRO A 50 -13.54 -5.33 18.32
CA PRO A 50 -12.74 -6.05 17.32
C PRO A 50 -13.25 -7.46 17.01
N GLU A 51 -14.05 -8.09 17.88
CA GLU A 51 -14.68 -9.40 17.57
C GLU A 51 -15.94 -9.27 16.70
N GLU A 52 -16.57 -8.10 16.68
CA GLU A 52 -17.77 -7.83 15.86
C GLU A 52 -17.44 -7.17 14.51
N VAL A 53 -16.32 -6.44 14.42
CA VAL A 53 -15.88 -5.80 13.18
C VAL A 53 -15.08 -6.77 12.31
N GLU A 54 -15.53 -7.00 11.08
CA GLU A 54 -14.80 -7.81 10.12
C GLU A 54 -13.44 -7.17 9.77
N ARG A 55 -12.37 -7.92 10.03
CA ARG A 55 -11.00 -7.53 9.68
C ARG A 55 -10.81 -7.57 8.15
N PRO A 56 -10.33 -6.49 7.52
CA PRO A 56 -10.12 -6.47 6.08
C PRO A 56 -9.00 -7.42 5.66
N THR A 57 -9.23 -8.19 4.60
CA THR A 57 -8.19 -9.02 3.98
C THR A 57 -7.33 -8.18 3.04
N MET A 58 -6.06 -7.98 3.42
CA MET A 58 -5.10 -7.21 2.61
C MET A 58 -4.83 -7.88 1.26
N ARG A 59 -4.78 -7.07 0.18
CA ARG A 59 -4.44 -7.57 -1.16
C ARG A 59 -2.97 -7.95 -1.20
N PHE A 60 -2.69 -9.14 -1.72
CA PHE A 60 -1.31 -9.60 -1.92
C PHE A 60 -0.56 -8.76 -2.95
N ILE A 61 0.68 -8.38 -2.58
CA ILE A 61 1.60 -7.63 -3.42
C ILE A 61 2.96 -8.32 -3.39
N SER A 62 3.52 -8.64 -4.55
CA SER A 62 4.83 -9.30 -4.67
C SER A 62 6.01 -8.32 -4.73
N HIS A 63 5.73 -7.02 -4.75
CA HIS A 63 6.76 -5.98 -4.82
C HIS A 63 7.33 -5.74 -3.42
N TYR A 64 8.65 -5.82 -3.28
CA TYR A 64 9.33 -5.80 -1.97
C TYR A 64 8.94 -4.61 -1.07
N GLN A 65 8.99 -3.38 -1.60
CA GLN A 65 8.57 -2.18 -0.85
C GLN A 65 7.09 -2.23 -0.44
N ALA A 66 6.24 -2.82 -1.26
CA ALA A 66 4.82 -2.94 -0.97
C ALA A 66 4.52 -4.03 0.06
N MET A 67 5.37 -5.07 0.13
CA MET A 67 5.31 -6.07 1.20
C MET A 67 5.66 -5.45 2.55
N GLN A 68 6.72 -4.64 2.62
CA GLN A 68 7.08 -3.95 3.86
C GLN A 68 5.95 -3.05 4.37
N GLU A 69 5.30 -2.29 3.47
CA GLU A 69 4.14 -1.49 3.86
C GLU A 69 2.95 -2.36 4.26
N GLN A 70 2.70 -3.48 3.57
CA GLN A 70 1.65 -4.40 3.95
C GLN A 70 1.88 -4.95 5.37
N ASP A 71 3.11 -5.36 5.70
CA ASP A 71 3.45 -5.84 7.04
C ASP A 71 3.30 -4.73 8.10
N ARG A 72 3.70 -3.49 7.77
CA ARG A 72 3.47 -2.33 8.65
C ARG A 72 1.99 -2.11 8.94
N LEU A 73 1.13 -2.19 7.94
CA LEU A 73 -0.32 -2.02 8.09
C LEU A 73 -0.94 -3.15 8.91
N ILE A 74 -0.48 -4.39 8.72
CA ILE A 74 -0.93 -5.55 9.52
C ILE A 74 -0.59 -5.33 10.99
N ASN A 75 0.66 -4.97 11.29
CA ASN A 75 1.09 -4.71 12.66
C ASN A 75 0.30 -3.56 13.31
N ALA A 76 0.03 -2.49 12.57
CA ALA A 76 -0.78 -1.37 13.08
C ALA A 76 -2.22 -1.80 13.41
N MET A 77 -2.83 -2.64 12.58
CA MET A 77 -4.16 -3.20 12.89
C MET A 77 -4.11 -4.13 14.11
N ASP A 78 -3.09 -4.98 14.24
CA ASP A 78 -2.94 -5.88 15.39
C ASP A 78 -2.76 -5.11 16.71
N GLU A 79 -1.96 -4.03 16.69
CA GLU A 79 -1.81 -3.12 17.84
C GLU A 79 -3.12 -2.41 18.17
N ALA A 80 -3.85 -1.93 17.17
CA ALA A 80 -5.16 -1.30 17.36
C ALA A 80 -6.18 -2.28 17.93
N GLU A 81 -6.22 -3.53 17.44
CA GLU A 81 -7.07 -4.59 17.99
C GLU A 81 -6.73 -4.90 19.45
N ALA A 82 -5.44 -4.99 19.80
CA ALA A 82 -5.00 -5.24 21.16
C ALA A 82 -5.45 -4.12 22.11
N LEU A 83 -5.28 -2.87 21.71
CA LEU A 83 -5.73 -1.69 22.48
C LEU A 83 -7.25 -1.62 22.59
N ALA A 84 -7.98 -1.92 21.51
CA ALA A 84 -9.43 -1.97 21.51
C ALA A 84 -9.98 -3.06 22.44
N LYS A 85 -9.34 -4.24 22.49
CA LYS A 85 -9.68 -5.32 23.45
C LYS A 85 -9.45 -4.90 24.90
N GLU A 86 -8.46 -4.06 25.14
CA GLU A 86 -8.20 -3.47 26.46
C GLU A 86 -9.13 -2.29 26.79
N GLY A 87 -10.03 -1.89 25.87
CA GLY A 87 -10.93 -0.75 26.00
C GLY A 87 -10.24 0.61 25.88
N LYS A 88 -9.00 0.66 25.41
CA LYS A 88 -8.15 1.87 25.30
C LYS A 88 -8.25 2.50 23.92
N HIS A 89 -9.47 2.82 23.49
CA HIS A 89 -9.74 3.29 22.13
C HIS A 89 -9.03 4.61 21.81
N GLU A 90 -8.91 5.49 22.80
CA GLU A 90 -8.25 6.80 22.70
C GLU A 90 -6.72 6.73 22.54
N LEU A 91 -6.11 5.57 22.84
CA LEU A 91 -4.68 5.35 22.69
C LEU A 91 -4.31 4.71 21.35
N ILE A 92 -5.29 4.34 20.54
CA ILE A 92 -5.05 3.73 19.23
C ILE A 92 -4.45 4.81 18.30
N PRO A 93 -3.21 4.63 17.82
CA PRO A 93 -2.55 5.63 16.99
C PRO A 93 -3.21 5.72 15.62
N GLU A 94 -3.24 6.94 15.07
CA GLU A 94 -3.65 7.18 13.69
C GLU A 94 -2.58 6.63 12.72
N ILE A 95 -3.00 5.94 11.66
CA ILE A 95 -2.05 5.45 10.65
C ILE A 95 -1.57 6.61 9.79
N GLU A 96 -0.25 6.81 9.76
CA GLU A 96 0.38 7.64 8.74
C GLU A 96 0.23 6.98 7.36
N LEU A 97 -0.53 7.60 6.46
CA LEU A 97 -0.64 7.19 5.06
C LEU A 97 0.68 7.52 4.32
N LYS A 98 1.45 6.49 3.94
CA LYS A 98 2.80 6.65 3.38
C LYS A 98 2.88 6.33 1.90
N PHE A 99 1.79 5.87 1.29
CA PHE A 99 1.77 5.51 -0.12
C PHE A 99 2.30 6.59 -1.07
N GLN A 100 2.08 7.87 -0.75
CA GLN A 100 2.59 8.99 -1.57
C GLN A 100 4.13 9.12 -1.55
N ASN A 101 4.82 8.52 -0.58
CA ASN A 101 6.27 8.65 -0.37
C ASN A 101 7.09 7.44 -0.85
N LEU A 102 6.45 6.36 -1.29
CA LEU A 102 7.12 5.11 -1.70
C LEU A 102 8.05 5.24 -2.91
N GLU A 103 8.05 6.39 -3.58
CA GLU A 103 8.90 6.69 -4.74
C GLU A 103 10.10 7.61 -4.42
N LYS A 104 10.17 8.18 -3.20
CA LYS A 104 11.19 9.18 -2.84
C LYS A 104 12.36 8.64 -2.03
N ASP A 105 12.20 7.52 -1.35
CA ASP A 105 13.32 6.92 -0.62
C ASP A 105 14.18 6.09 -1.58
N PRO A 106 15.44 6.48 -1.85
CA PRO A 106 16.36 5.59 -2.53
C PRO A 106 16.46 4.34 -1.68
N VAL A 107 16.33 3.18 -2.31
CA VAL A 107 16.63 1.89 -1.68
C VAL A 107 18.05 1.98 -1.14
N VAL A 108 18.20 2.24 0.16
CA VAL A 108 19.47 2.11 0.86
C VAL A 108 19.74 0.62 0.87
N GLN A 109 20.57 0.18 -0.07
CA GLN A 109 21.16 -1.14 -0.06
C GLN A 109 22.21 -1.11 1.05
N GLU A 110 21.88 -1.68 2.22
CA GLU A 110 22.87 -2.10 3.20
C GLU A 110 23.47 -3.47 2.82
#